data_AF-A0A7V6Q1I9-F1
#
_entry.id   AF-A0A7V6Q1I9-F1
#
_cell.length_a   1.000
_cell.length_b   1.000
_cell.length_c   1.000
_cell.angle_alpha   90.00
_cell.angle_beta   90.00
_cell.angle_gamma   90.00
#
_symmetry.space_group_name_H-M   'P 1'
#
loop_
_entity.id
_entity.type
_entity.pdbx_description
1 polymer ?
#
loop_
_entity_poly.entity_id
_entity_poly.type
_entity_poly.pdbx_seq_one_letter_code
_entity_poly.pdbx_strand_id
1 'polypeptide(L)'
;MQIPEEVVRSRDIILAYQINGKPLPESDTPVRIVVPGEFAMYWVKAVSSLELKKDSAKVAAVRMLFMDSSGLEPVDYSFDDEGDKALVLKELLDKFAIEYEGKPFLVKARDGLKKTEEMETAKKAYIKITGENAPEFISPDISYGMYVKNLVWFGTDKEVIMGLKQNLAAYFKSETIPLETVFKEVNMEIMDDKNYVIKDADGYSVDIKGKDLKQGELLLGDGGPRVSFKQLPKKYNIKNLMEISLKK
;
A
#
# COMPACT_ATOMS: atom_id res chain seq x y z
N MET A 1 -16.74 -5.67 -9.93
CA MET A 1 -16.72 -5.43 -8.47
C MET A 1 -15.93 -6.55 -7.82
N GLN A 2 -15.09 -6.24 -6.83
CA GLN A 2 -14.39 -7.26 -6.04
C GLN A 2 -14.96 -7.30 -4.62
N ILE A 3 -15.27 -8.50 -4.14
CA ILE A 3 -15.66 -8.72 -2.74
C ILE A 3 -14.37 -9.02 -1.97
N PRO A 4 -14.04 -8.29 -0.89
CA PRO A 4 -12.84 -8.53 -0.10
C PRO A 4 -12.80 -9.94 0.49
N GLU A 5 -11.59 -10.48 0.67
CA GLU A 5 -11.40 -11.82 1.21
C GLU A 5 -12.02 -11.99 2.61
N GLU A 6 -11.94 -10.97 3.46
CA GLU A 6 -12.54 -11.01 4.80
C GLU A 6 -14.06 -11.22 4.74
N VAL A 7 -14.74 -10.56 3.80
CA VAL A 7 -16.19 -10.74 3.58
C VAL A 7 -16.47 -12.13 3.02
N VAL A 8 -15.68 -12.60 2.04
CA VAL A 8 -15.81 -13.96 1.49
C VAL A 8 -15.59 -15.05 2.55
N ARG A 9 -14.71 -14.81 3.54
CA ARG A 9 -14.41 -15.76 4.62
C ARG A 9 -15.43 -15.74 5.75
N SER A 10 -16.09 -14.61 5.99
CA SER A 10 -16.98 -14.40 7.14
C SER A 10 -18.48 -14.41 6.79
N ARG A 11 -18.83 -14.26 5.52
CA ARG A 11 -20.21 -14.15 5.04
C ARG A 11 -20.50 -15.16 3.94
N ASP A 12 -21.78 -15.53 3.85
CA ASP A 12 -22.29 -16.25 2.70
C ASP A 12 -22.38 -15.32 1.49
N ILE A 13 -21.81 -15.75 0.37
CA ILE A 13 -21.96 -15.08 -0.93
C ILE A 13 -23.03 -15.81 -1.71
N ILE A 14 -24.23 -15.22 -1.79
CA ILE A 14 -25.41 -15.87 -2.38
C ILE A 14 -25.56 -15.41 -3.83
N LEU A 15 -25.57 -16.37 -4.76
CA LEU A 15 -26.00 -16.16 -6.14
C LEU A 15 -27.50 -16.38 -6.24
N ALA A 16 -28.26 -15.29 -6.12
CA ALA A 16 -29.71 -15.33 -6.18
C ALA A 16 -30.18 -15.29 -7.65
N TYR A 17 -31.05 -16.22 -8.03
CA TYR A 17 -31.85 -16.14 -9.26
C TYR A 17 -33.32 -15.78 -8.96
N GLN A 18 -33.70 -15.81 -7.67
CA GLN A 18 -35.00 -15.42 -7.12
C GLN A 18 -34.79 -14.82 -5.72
N ILE A 19 -35.65 -13.87 -5.33
CA ILE A 19 -35.65 -13.28 -3.99
C ILE A 19 -37.07 -13.35 -3.43
N ASN A 20 -37.22 -13.90 -2.22
CA ASN A 20 -38.52 -14.09 -1.55
C ASN A 20 -39.55 -14.83 -2.42
N GLY A 21 -39.11 -15.86 -3.13
CA GLY A 21 -39.95 -16.67 -4.03
C GLY A 21 -40.39 -15.95 -5.32
N LYS A 22 -39.89 -14.73 -5.58
CA LYS A 22 -40.18 -13.99 -6.81
C LYS A 22 -38.98 -14.00 -7.75
N PRO A 23 -39.19 -14.08 -9.08
CA PRO A 23 -38.16 -13.83 -10.08
C PRO A 23 -37.47 -12.49 -9.85
N LEU A 24 -36.19 -12.43 -10.23
CA LEU A 24 -35.48 -11.15 -10.25
C LEU A 24 -36.14 -10.18 -11.27
N PRO A 25 -36.16 -8.87 -10.96
CA PRO A 25 -36.46 -7.86 -11.97
C PRO A 25 -35.49 -7.99 -13.16
N GLU A 26 -35.94 -7.61 -14.35
CA GLU A 26 -35.13 -7.71 -15.58
C GLU A 26 -33.76 -7.03 -15.43
N SER A 27 -33.71 -5.87 -14.76
CA SER A 27 -32.48 -5.13 -14.43
C SER A 27 -31.46 -5.88 -13.56
N ASP A 28 -31.88 -6.96 -12.90
CA ASP A 28 -31.08 -7.73 -11.96
C ASP A 28 -30.73 -9.12 -12.52
N THR A 29 -31.26 -9.51 -13.68
CA THR A 29 -31.01 -10.81 -14.35
C THR A 29 -29.65 -10.86 -15.05
N PRO A 30 -29.00 -12.04 -15.21
CA PRO A 30 -29.53 -13.38 -14.90
C PRO A 30 -29.42 -13.76 -13.42
N VAL A 31 -28.44 -13.20 -12.71
CA VAL A 31 -28.16 -13.52 -11.32
C VAL A 31 -27.80 -12.24 -10.58
N ARG A 32 -28.20 -12.18 -9.31
CA ARG A 32 -27.79 -11.13 -8.38
C ARG A 32 -26.93 -11.73 -7.28
N ILE A 33 -25.77 -11.12 -7.01
CA ILE A 33 -25.01 -11.41 -5.80
C ILE A 33 -25.68 -10.69 -4.62
N VAL A 34 -25.88 -11.43 -3.53
CA VAL A 34 -26.36 -10.92 -2.24
C VAL A 34 -25.38 -11.36 -1.17
N VAL A 35 -24.92 -10.39 -0.36
CA VAL A 35 -24.04 -10.66 0.78
C VAL A 35 -24.78 -10.23 2.05
N PRO A 36 -25.44 -11.15 2.76
CA PRO A 36 -26.21 -10.83 3.96
C PRO A 36 -25.33 -10.22 5.05
N GLY A 37 -25.84 -9.20 5.73
CA GLY A 37 -25.14 -8.52 6.82
C GLY A 37 -24.09 -7.50 6.37
N GLU A 38 -23.87 -7.34 5.07
CA GLU A 38 -22.99 -6.31 4.51
C GLU A 38 -23.80 -5.21 3.80
N PHE A 39 -23.16 -4.04 3.61
CA PHE A 39 -23.77 -2.93 2.88
C PHE A 39 -24.12 -3.33 1.44
N ALA A 40 -25.18 -2.72 0.91
CA ALA A 40 -25.71 -2.98 -0.43
C ALA A 40 -24.68 -2.77 -1.56
N MET A 41 -23.55 -2.12 -1.28
CA MET A 41 -22.42 -1.98 -2.20
C MET A 41 -21.86 -3.33 -2.68
N TYR A 42 -22.00 -4.41 -1.92
CA TYR A 42 -21.60 -5.75 -2.35
C TYR A 42 -22.70 -6.54 -3.07
N TRP A 43 -23.88 -5.93 -3.25
CA TRP A 43 -25.01 -6.59 -3.89
C TRP A 43 -25.02 -6.26 -5.38
N VAL A 44 -24.35 -7.09 -6.17
CA VAL A 44 -24.19 -6.87 -7.62
C VAL A 44 -25.37 -7.44 -8.37
N LYS A 45 -26.01 -6.59 -9.16
CA LYS A 45 -27.09 -6.96 -10.08
C LYS A 45 -26.53 -7.41 -11.43
N ALA A 46 -27.30 -8.20 -12.16
CA ALA A 46 -26.99 -8.57 -13.55
C ALA A 46 -25.59 -9.19 -13.74
N VAL A 47 -25.24 -10.11 -12.85
CA VAL A 47 -23.94 -10.78 -12.85
C VAL A 47 -23.90 -11.80 -13.98
N SER A 48 -22.98 -11.59 -14.92
CA SER A 48 -22.75 -12.46 -16.08
C SER A 48 -21.49 -13.33 -15.97
N SER A 49 -20.51 -12.92 -15.15
CA SER A 49 -19.30 -13.68 -14.87
C SER A 49 -18.87 -13.56 -13.41
N LEU A 50 -18.22 -14.61 -12.91
CA LEU A 50 -17.60 -14.62 -11.59
C LEU A 50 -16.23 -15.30 -11.71
N GLU A 51 -15.21 -14.63 -11.21
CA GLU A 51 -13.84 -15.13 -11.20
C GLU A 51 -13.36 -15.27 -9.76
N LEU A 52 -12.91 -16.47 -9.41
CA LEU A 52 -12.26 -16.71 -8.13
C LEU A 52 -10.77 -16.36 -8.28
N LYS A 53 -10.39 -15.19 -7.77
CA LYS A 53 -8.97 -14.82 -7.71
C LYS A 53 -8.31 -15.52 -6.51
N LYS A 54 -7.22 -16.24 -6.77
CA LYS A 54 -6.39 -16.82 -5.70
C LYS A 54 -5.85 -15.70 -4.83
N ASP A 55 -5.76 -16.00 -3.53
CA ASP A 55 -5.26 -15.19 -2.42
C ASP A 55 -4.44 -13.97 -2.86
N SER A 56 -4.85 -12.77 -2.39
CA SER A 56 -4.10 -11.52 -2.62
C SER A 56 -2.62 -11.78 -2.36
N ALA A 57 -1.75 -11.42 -3.32
CA ALA A 57 -0.33 -11.73 -3.21
C ALA A 57 0.18 -11.30 -1.82
N LYS A 58 0.70 -12.26 -1.06
CA LYS A 58 1.19 -11.97 0.29
C LYS A 58 2.46 -11.18 0.15
N VAL A 59 2.47 -9.97 0.71
CA VAL A 59 3.71 -9.20 0.83
C VAL A 59 4.68 -10.01 1.66
N ALA A 60 5.91 -10.14 1.15
CA ALA A 60 7.08 -10.69 1.81
C ALA A 60 8.26 -9.87 1.29
N ALA A 61 8.31 -8.61 1.75
CA ALA A 61 9.18 -7.59 1.20
C ALA A 61 10.65 -7.95 1.40
N VAL A 62 11.47 -7.57 0.43
CA VAL A 62 12.94 -7.62 0.51
C VAL A 62 13.57 -6.25 0.31
N ARG A 63 12.76 -5.27 -0.10
CA ARG A 63 13.14 -3.88 -0.32
C ARG A 63 12.00 -2.96 0.10
N MET A 64 12.32 -2.00 0.95
CA MET A 64 11.42 -1.01 1.50
C MET A 64 11.92 0.38 1.09
N LEU A 65 11.04 1.18 0.53
CA LEU A 65 11.31 2.51 -0.01
C LEU A 65 10.44 3.54 0.69
N PHE A 66 10.87 4.80 0.75
CA PHE A 66 10.15 5.85 1.46
C PHE A 66 9.72 6.95 0.49
N MET A 67 8.41 7.17 0.39
CA MET A 67 7.81 8.10 -0.58
C MET A 67 8.27 9.56 -0.38
N ASP A 68 8.48 9.98 0.87
CA ASP A 68 8.98 11.32 1.23
C ASP A 68 10.31 11.65 0.52
N SER A 69 11.13 10.63 0.23
CA SER A 69 12.45 10.78 -0.40
C SER A 69 12.43 10.56 -1.91
N SER A 70 11.25 10.50 -2.55
CA SER A 70 11.14 10.34 -4.01
C SER A 70 11.70 11.54 -4.79
N GLY A 71 11.60 12.74 -4.23
CA GLY A 71 11.99 13.98 -4.92
C GLY A 71 11.20 14.22 -6.22
N LEU A 72 10.02 13.61 -6.36
CA LEU A 72 9.11 13.90 -7.47
C LEU A 72 8.30 15.16 -7.16
N GLU A 73 8.17 16.02 -8.17
CA GLU A 73 7.36 17.22 -8.08
C GLU A 73 5.87 16.86 -8.13
N PRO A 74 5.06 17.32 -7.15
CA PRO A 74 3.63 17.06 -7.16
C PRO A 74 2.91 17.79 -8.29
N VAL A 75 1.97 17.10 -8.92
CA VAL A 75 1.07 17.69 -9.92
C VAL A 75 -0.23 18.14 -9.27
N ASP A 76 -0.89 19.13 -9.88
CA ASP A 76 -2.27 19.45 -9.56
C ASP A 76 -3.18 18.29 -9.96
N TYR A 77 -3.96 17.80 -9.03
CA TYR A 77 -5.01 16.83 -9.28
C TYR A 77 -6.35 17.58 -9.26
N SER A 78 -6.91 17.81 -10.44
CA SER A 78 -8.13 18.60 -10.64
C SER A 78 -9.36 17.75 -10.95
N PHE A 79 -9.30 16.44 -10.70
CA PHE A 79 -10.45 15.55 -10.86
C PHE A 79 -11.42 15.65 -9.67
N ASP A 80 -11.02 16.31 -8.59
CA ASP A 80 -11.84 16.80 -7.49
C ASP A 80 -11.73 18.34 -7.38
N ASP A 81 -12.81 19.02 -6.97
CA ASP A 81 -12.90 20.49 -6.88
C ASP A 81 -11.98 21.11 -5.80
N GLU A 82 -11.15 20.30 -5.14
CA GLU A 82 -10.36 20.69 -3.96
C GLU A 82 -8.94 21.18 -4.28
N GLY A 83 -8.49 21.07 -5.53
CA GLY A 83 -7.17 21.58 -5.95
C GLY A 83 -6.00 20.90 -5.24
N ASP A 84 -6.14 19.61 -4.94
CA ASP A 84 -5.16 18.81 -4.22
C ASP A 84 -3.91 18.50 -5.08
N LYS A 85 -2.81 18.16 -4.40
CA LYS A 85 -1.57 17.72 -5.01
C LYS A 85 -1.45 16.20 -4.99
N ALA A 86 -0.90 15.64 -6.06
CA ALA A 86 -0.67 14.21 -6.18
C ALA A 86 0.66 13.89 -6.86
N LEU A 87 1.14 12.66 -6.65
CA LEU A 87 2.23 12.05 -7.40
C LEU A 87 1.66 11.10 -8.45
N VAL A 88 2.21 11.11 -9.67
CA VAL A 88 1.87 10.12 -10.70
C VAL A 88 2.47 8.78 -10.28
N LEU A 89 1.64 7.74 -10.07
CA LEU A 89 2.13 6.49 -9.49
C LEU A 89 3.15 5.80 -10.40
N LYS A 90 2.96 5.82 -11.72
CA LYS A 90 3.95 5.26 -12.66
C LYS A 90 5.32 5.92 -12.52
N GLU A 91 5.37 7.24 -12.42
CA GLU A 91 6.65 7.96 -12.25
C GLU A 91 7.31 7.60 -10.91
N LEU A 92 6.52 7.40 -9.86
CA LEU A 92 7.03 6.95 -8.56
C LEU A 92 7.61 5.53 -8.61
N LEU A 93 6.92 4.60 -9.28
CA LEU A 93 7.40 3.23 -9.50
C LEU A 93 8.70 3.24 -10.32
N ASP A 94 8.75 4.02 -11.40
CA ASP A 94 9.92 4.15 -12.26
C ASP A 94 11.09 4.83 -11.53
N LYS A 95 10.82 5.87 -10.74
CA LYS A 95 11.80 6.60 -9.93
C LYS A 95 12.54 5.67 -8.96
N PHE A 96 11.82 4.74 -8.35
CA PHE A 96 12.41 3.76 -7.45
C PHE A 96 12.88 2.47 -8.14
N ALA A 97 12.70 2.38 -9.47
CA ALA A 97 12.99 1.20 -10.27
C ALA A 97 12.33 -0.06 -9.67
N ILE A 98 11.04 0.02 -9.33
CA ILE A 98 10.26 -1.13 -8.87
C ILE A 98 10.09 -2.11 -10.04
N GLU A 99 10.36 -3.39 -9.80
CA GLU A 99 10.04 -4.45 -10.75
C GLU A 99 8.56 -4.82 -10.62
N TYR A 100 7.72 -4.39 -11.56
CA TYR A 100 6.27 -4.59 -11.50
C TYR A 100 5.65 -5.41 -12.64
N GLU A 101 6.44 -5.81 -13.65
CA GLU A 101 5.92 -6.52 -14.82
C GLU A 101 5.33 -7.89 -14.44
N GLY A 102 4.07 -8.13 -14.82
CA GLY A 102 3.35 -9.38 -14.49
C GLY A 102 3.02 -9.56 -13.00
N LYS A 103 3.24 -8.55 -12.15
CA LYS A 103 2.95 -8.59 -10.72
C LYS A 103 1.69 -7.79 -10.40
N PRO A 104 0.88 -8.21 -9.41
CA PRO A 104 -0.22 -7.40 -8.93
C PRO A 104 0.29 -6.17 -8.16
N PHE A 105 -0.52 -5.11 -8.12
CA PHE A 105 -0.28 -3.96 -7.25
C PHE A 105 -1.01 -4.17 -5.93
N LEU A 106 -0.31 -3.93 -4.82
CA LEU A 106 -0.80 -4.17 -3.47
C LEU A 106 -0.83 -2.86 -2.70
N VAL A 107 -1.87 -2.67 -1.91
CA VAL A 107 -2.11 -1.44 -1.14
C VAL A 107 -2.59 -1.79 0.26
N LYS A 108 -2.09 -1.06 1.26
CA LYS A 108 -2.54 -1.11 2.65
C LYS A 108 -2.89 0.27 3.16
N ALA A 109 -4.06 0.40 3.77
CA ALA A 109 -4.52 1.59 4.47
C ALA A 109 -4.39 1.47 5.99
N ARG A 110 -4.45 2.64 6.66
CA ARG A 110 -4.34 2.78 8.12
C ARG A 110 -5.45 2.05 8.89
N ASP A 111 -6.64 1.96 8.32
CA ASP A 111 -7.79 1.27 8.91
C ASP A 111 -7.68 -0.26 8.85
N GLY A 112 -6.65 -0.78 8.19
CA GLY A 112 -6.44 -2.21 8.03
C GLY A 112 -6.79 -2.74 6.64
N LEU A 113 -7.48 -1.96 5.80
CA LEU A 113 -7.86 -2.39 4.46
C LEU A 113 -6.62 -2.79 3.65
N LYS A 114 -6.64 -4.01 3.11
CA LYS A 114 -5.70 -4.49 2.11
C LYS A 114 -6.45 -4.62 0.79
N LYS A 115 -5.86 -4.08 -0.27
CA LYS A 115 -6.42 -4.14 -1.62
C LYS A 115 -5.36 -4.64 -2.60
N THR A 116 -5.82 -5.43 -3.56
CA THR A 116 -5.04 -5.81 -4.74
C THR A 116 -5.68 -5.17 -5.96
N GLU A 117 -4.85 -4.61 -6.82
CA GLU A 117 -5.26 -3.97 -8.07
C GLU A 117 -4.41 -4.51 -9.23
N GLU A 118 -4.97 -4.51 -10.43
CA GLU A 118 -4.20 -4.86 -11.62
C GLU A 118 -3.14 -3.77 -11.88
N MET A 119 -1.91 -4.18 -12.22
CA MET A 119 -0.81 -3.23 -12.42
C MET A 119 -1.08 -2.24 -13.56
N GLU A 120 -1.76 -2.66 -14.62
CA GLU A 120 -2.17 -1.78 -15.72
C GLU A 120 -3.10 -0.65 -15.26
N THR A 121 -3.98 -0.94 -14.30
CA THR A 121 -4.84 0.06 -13.67
C THR A 121 -4.02 0.96 -12.75
N ALA A 122 -3.15 0.36 -11.92
CA ALA A 122 -2.31 1.10 -10.98
C ALA A 122 -1.36 2.09 -11.68
N LYS A 123 -0.79 1.75 -12.85
CA LYS A 123 0.08 2.67 -13.60
C LYS A 123 -0.61 3.96 -14.04
N LYS A 124 -1.94 3.98 -14.13
CA LYS A 124 -2.73 5.19 -14.45
C LYS A 124 -3.22 5.94 -13.21
N ALA A 125 -2.93 5.41 -12.03
CA ALA A 125 -3.35 5.98 -10.76
C ALA A 125 -2.38 7.09 -10.30
N TYR A 126 -2.84 7.79 -9.28
CA TYR A 126 -2.11 8.83 -8.58
C TYR A 126 -2.09 8.49 -7.09
N ILE A 127 -1.09 9.01 -6.39
CA ILE A 127 -1.08 9.08 -4.94
C ILE A 127 -1.34 10.52 -4.55
N LYS A 128 -2.56 10.85 -4.10
CA LYS A 128 -2.86 12.16 -3.51
C LYS A 128 -2.01 12.33 -2.27
N ILE A 129 -1.34 13.46 -2.10
CA ILE A 129 -0.44 13.72 -0.97
C ILE A 129 -0.89 14.90 -0.09
N THR A 130 -1.95 15.60 -0.49
CA THR A 130 -2.64 16.62 0.31
C THR A 130 -4.10 16.24 0.53
N GLY A 131 -4.77 16.99 1.42
CA GLY A 131 -6.14 16.72 1.84
C GLY A 131 -6.21 15.83 3.09
N GLU A 132 -7.40 15.74 3.68
CA GLU A 132 -7.64 15.04 4.96
C GLU A 132 -7.26 13.55 4.92
N ASN A 133 -7.41 12.92 3.75
CA ASN A 133 -7.24 11.48 3.56
C ASN A 133 -5.87 11.07 3.00
N ALA A 134 -4.95 12.04 2.82
CA ALA A 134 -3.64 11.77 2.27
C ALA A 134 -2.80 10.82 3.16
N PRO A 135 -1.88 10.02 2.57
CA PRO A 135 -1.83 9.75 1.14
C PRO A 135 -3.01 8.87 0.70
N GLU A 136 -3.53 9.08 -0.51
CA GLU A 136 -4.70 8.37 -1.04
C GLU A 136 -4.42 7.80 -2.44
N PHE A 137 -4.71 6.52 -2.64
CA PHE A 137 -4.64 5.88 -3.95
C PHE A 137 -5.92 6.17 -4.74
N ILE A 138 -5.79 6.96 -5.80
CA ILE A 138 -6.89 7.44 -6.63
C ILE A 138 -6.61 7.18 -8.10
N SER A 139 -7.65 7.04 -8.93
CA SER A 139 -7.48 6.91 -10.37
C SER A 139 -8.76 7.36 -11.08
N PRO A 140 -8.66 8.01 -12.25
CA PRO A 140 -9.84 8.29 -13.08
C PRO A 140 -10.56 7.01 -13.55
N ASP A 141 -9.86 5.88 -13.61
CA ASP A 141 -10.41 4.57 -14.01
C ASP A 141 -11.05 3.82 -12.82
N ILE A 142 -11.03 4.40 -11.61
CA ILE A 142 -11.56 3.82 -10.37
C ILE A 142 -12.70 4.71 -9.86
N SER A 143 -13.87 4.14 -9.59
CA SER A 143 -14.97 4.91 -8.99
C SER A 143 -14.59 5.45 -7.61
N TYR A 144 -15.03 6.66 -7.27
CA TYR A 144 -14.71 7.36 -6.00
C TYR A 144 -14.80 6.50 -4.74
N GLY A 145 -15.83 5.64 -4.62
CA GLY A 145 -15.99 4.73 -3.47
C GLY A 145 -14.94 3.62 -3.35
N MET A 146 -14.03 3.49 -4.32
CA MET A 146 -12.97 2.47 -4.36
C MET A 146 -11.56 3.07 -4.17
N TYR A 147 -11.46 4.37 -3.88
CA TYR A 147 -10.21 5.00 -3.47
C TYR A 147 -9.75 4.44 -2.13
N VAL A 148 -8.43 4.33 -1.96
CA VAL A 148 -7.84 3.79 -0.73
C VAL A 148 -7.15 4.91 0.01
N LYS A 149 -7.74 5.30 1.14
CA LYS A 149 -7.37 6.46 1.95
C LYS A 149 -6.29 6.10 2.97
N ASN A 150 -5.54 7.10 3.42
CA ASN A 150 -4.59 6.97 4.52
C ASN A 150 -3.59 5.81 4.30
N LEU A 151 -2.91 5.77 3.16
CA LEU A 151 -1.99 4.67 2.81
C LEU A 151 -0.86 4.54 3.84
N VAL A 152 -0.60 3.30 4.24
CA VAL A 152 0.54 2.90 5.09
C VAL A 152 1.68 2.41 4.20
N TRP A 153 1.37 1.55 3.24
CA TRP A 153 2.32 1.10 2.22
C TRP A 153 1.59 0.66 0.96
N PHE A 154 2.31 0.65 -0.16
CA PHE A 154 1.84 0.14 -1.44
C PHE A 154 3.02 -0.34 -2.29
N GLY A 155 2.79 -1.16 -3.31
CA GLY A 155 3.85 -1.67 -4.18
C GLY A 155 3.56 -3.08 -4.69
N THR A 156 4.60 -3.91 -4.73
CA THR A 156 4.51 -5.33 -5.13
C THR A 156 4.70 -6.25 -3.92
N ASP A 157 4.71 -7.56 -4.13
CA ASP A 157 4.94 -8.55 -3.09
C ASP A 157 6.36 -8.49 -2.49
N LYS A 158 7.34 -7.97 -3.25
CA LYS A 158 8.76 -7.91 -2.88
C LYS A 158 9.27 -6.50 -2.59
N GLU A 159 8.67 -5.49 -3.21
CA GLU A 159 9.13 -4.12 -3.13
C GLU A 159 7.99 -3.23 -2.71
N VAL A 160 8.14 -2.60 -1.55
CA VAL A 160 7.09 -1.78 -0.94
C VAL A 160 7.56 -0.35 -0.77
N ILE A 161 6.68 0.59 -1.07
CA ILE A 161 6.82 2.01 -0.82
C ILE A 161 5.99 2.32 0.42
N MET A 162 6.65 2.79 1.46
CA MET A 162 6.04 3.29 2.68
C MET A 162 5.40 4.65 2.38
N GLY A 163 4.19 4.84 2.92
CA GLY A 163 3.43 6.09 2.81
C GLY A 163 4.12 7.27 3.51
N LEU A 164 3.46 8.43 3.49
CA LEU A 164 4.02 9.65 4.04
C LEU A 164 4.28 9.53 5.55
N LYS A 165 5.36 10.17 6.01
CA LYS A 165 5.80 10.13 7.41
C LYS A 165 4.68 10.41 8.43
N GLN A 166 3.79 11.37 8.16
CA GLN A 166 2.70 11.71 9.08
C GLN A 166 1.67 10.58 9.22
N ASN A 167 1.42 9.84 8.14
CA ASN A 167 0.50 8.71 8.15
C ASN A 167 1.13 7.48 8.81
N LEU A 168 2.41 7.25 8.56
CA LEU A 168 3.17 6.22 9.27
C LEU A 168 3.20 6.51 10.78
N ALA A 169 3.47 7.75 11.19
CA ALA A 169 3.48 8.13 12.60
C ALA A 169 2.12 7.94 13.25
N ALA A 170 1.03 8.29 12.56
CA ALA A 170 -0.34 8.03 13.01
C ALA A 170 -0.66 6.53 13.10
N TYR A 171 -0.23 5.73 12.13
CA TYR A 171 -0.44 4.28 12.09
C TYR A 171 0.27 3.56 13.24
N PHE A 172 1.57 3.83 13.42
CA PHE A 172 2.38 3.25 14.48
C PHE A 172 2.18 3.93 15.84
N LYS A 173 1.40 5.02 15.89
CA LYS A 173 1.15 5.84 17.10
C LYS A 173 2.44 6.35 17.75
N SER A 174 3.46 6.62 16.93
CA SER A 174 4.79 7.06 17.37
C SER A 174 5.57 7.67 16.20
N GLU A 175 6.35 8.70 16.47
CA GLU A 175 7.35 9.23 15.53
C GLU A 175 8.70 8.52 15.64
N THR A 176 8.88 7.63 16.62
CA THR A 176 10.08 6.82 16.82
C THR A 176 9.67 5.36 16.91
N ILE A 177 10.00 4.57 15.88
CA ILE A 177 9.47 3.23 15.68
C ILE A 177 10.65 2.26 15.57
N PRO A 178 10.71 1.19 16.37
CA PRO A 178 11.74 0.16 16.19
C PRO A 178 11.68 -0.42 14.78
N LEU A 179 12.82 -0.57 14.09
CA LEU A 179 12.85 -1.08 12.72
C LEU A 179 12.23 -2.47 12.62
N GLU A 180 12.39 -3.33 13.63
CA GLU A 180 11.72 -4.64 13.67
C GLU A 180 10.19 -4.53 13.54
N THR A 181 9.59 -3.46 14.08
CA THR A 181 8.14 -3.23 13.99
C THR A 181 7.74 -2.84 12.57
N VAL A 182 8.53 -1.97 11.93
CA VAL A 182 8.31 -1.55 10.53
C VAL A 182 8.50 -2.73 9.57
N PHE A 183 9.51 -3.55 9.81
CA PHE A 183 9.80 -4.75 9.01
C PHE A 183 8.69 -5.80 9.12
N LYS A 184 8.16 -6.03 10.33
CA LYS A 184 7.02 -6.92 10.55
C LYS A 184 5.76 -6.48 9.79
N GLU A 185 5.51 -5.17 9.69
CA GLU A 185 4.34 -4.64 8.95
C GLU A 185 4.30 -5.11 7.49
N VAL A 186 5.47 -5.20 6.86
CA VAL A 186 5.62 -5.61 5.45
C VAL A 186 6.11 -7.05 5.30
N ASN A 187 5.98 -7.85 6.37
CA ASN A 187 6.44 -9.25 6.44
C ASN A 187 7.88 -9.47 5.96
N MET A 188 8.78 -8.54 6.28
CA MET A 188 10.21 -8.67 6.03
C MET A 188 10.89 -9.14 7.31
N GLU A 189 11.52 -10.31 7.29
CA GLU A 189 12.25 -10.83 8.45
C GLU A 189 13.70 -10.34 8.45
N ILE A 190 14.16 -9.76 9.56
CA ILE A 190 15.57 -9.39 9.74
C ILE A 190 16.36 -10.61 10.19
N MET A 191 17.08 -11.23 9.25
CA MET A 191 18.03 -12.31 9.51
C MET A 191 19.38 -11.79 10.02
N ASP A 192 19.85 -12.28 11.17
CA ASP A 192 21.05 -11.77 11.87
C ASP A 192 22.35 -11.89 11.05
N ASP A 193 22.48 -12.96 10.26
CA ASP A 193 23.67 -13.32 9.49
C ASP A 193 23.76 -12.59 8.14
N LYS A 194 22.63 -12.04 7.65
CA LYS A 194 22.54 -11.33 6.38
C LYS A 194 22.97 -9.87 6.49
N ASN A 195 23.32 -9.30 5.34
CA ASN A 195 23.62 -7.88 5.20
C ASN A 195 22.44 -7.17 4.56
N TYR A 196 22.24 -5.92 4.95
CA TYR A 196 21.24 -5.02 4.41
C TYR A 196 21.93 -3.75 3.94
N VAL A 197 21.31 -3.08 2.99
CA VAL A 197 21.71 -1.76 2.52
C VAL A 197 20.72 -0.75 3.06
N ILE A 198 21.22 0.32 3.66
CA ILE A 198 20.45 1.53 3.97
C ILE A 198 20.97 2.64 3.06
N LYS A 199 20.08 3.31 2.34
CA LYS A 199 20.43 4.35 1.37
C LYS A 199 19.60 5.61 1.59
N ASP A 200 20.23 6.78 1.49
CA ASP A 200 19.52 8.07 1.45
C ASP A 200 19.19 8.51 0.01
N ALA A 201 18.39 9.57 -0.11
CA ALA A 201 18.03 10.12 -1.42
C ALA A 201 19.20 10.77 -2.17
N ASP A 202 20.27 11.14 -1.45
CA ASP A 202 21.47 11.78 -2.01
C ASP A 202 22.47 10.76 -2.57
N GLY A 203 22.21 9.46 -2.37
CA GLY A 203 22.98 8.36 -2.92
C GLY A 203 24.02 7.76 -1.98
N TYR A 204 24.16 8.30 -0.76
CA TYR A 204 24.99 7.67 0.27
C TYR A 204 24.34 6.36 0.72
N SER A 205 25.16 5.35 0.94
CA SER A 205 24.70 4.03 1.39
C SER A 205 25.66 3.38 2.35
N VAL A 206 25.12 2.55 3.24
CA VAL A 206 25.87 1.74 4.18
C VAL A 206 25.37 0.31 4.18
N ASP A 207 26.33 -0.62 4.26
CA ASP A 207 26.04 -2.03 4.56
C ASP A 207 25.94 -2.22 6.08
N ILE A 208 24.92 -2.92 6.54
CA ILE A 208 24.72 -3.22 7.96
C ILE A 208 24.32 -4.70 8.14
N LYS A 209 24.83 -5.35 9.19
CA LYS A 209 24.42 -6.71 9.54
C LYS A 209 23.02 -6.71 10.14
N GLY A 210 22.23 -7.76 9.89
CA GLY A 210 20.87 -7.86 10.42
C GLY A 210 20.80 -7.74 11.94
N LYS A 211 21.73 -8.35 12.66
CA LYS A 211 21.83 -8.24 14.13
C LYS A 211 21.96 -6.79 14.63
N ASP A 212 22.60 -5.93 13.83
CA ASP A 212 22.82 -4.52 14.14
C ASP A 212 21.63 -3.69 13.65
N LEU A 213 21.05 -4.05 12.50
CA LEU A 213 19.83 -3.44 11.95
C LEU A 213 18.64 -3.52 12.91
N LYS A 214 18.46 -4.64 13.61
CA LYS A 214 17.39 -4.84 14.61
C LYS A 214 17.38 -3.80 15.73
N GLN A 215 18.54 -3.21 16.02
CA GLN A 215 18.70 -2.21 17.08
C GLN A 215 18.34 -0.79 16.63
N GLY A 216 17.99 -0.61 15.35
CA GLY A 216 17.68 0.67 14.76
C GLY A 216 16.25 1.13 15.01
N GLU A 217 16.07 2.44 14.97
CA GLU A 217 14.78 3.11 15.06
C GLU A 217 14.57 3.92 13.77
N LEU A 218 13.38 3.80 13.17
CA LEU A 218 12.85 4.73 12.19
C LEU A 218 12.33 5.96 12.92
N LEU A 219 12.79 7.14 12.53
CA LEU A 219 12.32 8.41 13.07
C LEU A 219 11.59 9.19 11.96
N LEU A 220 10.40 9.69 12.27
CA LEU A 220 9.47 10.33 11.32
C LEU A 220 9.25 11.83 11.57
N GLY A 221 10.15 12.47 12.33
CA GLY A 221 10.04 13.88 12.69
C GLY A 221 10.37 14.87 11.56
N ASP A 222 10.78 16.07 11.95
CA ASP A 222 11.14 17.12 11.00
C ASP A 222 12.38 16.75 10.17
N GLY A 223 12.31 16.96 8.85
CA GLY A 223 13.37 16.64 7.89
C GLY A 223 13.23 15.30 7.15
N GLY A 224 12.08 14.62 7.27
CA GLY A 224 11.78 13.39 6.54
C GLY A 224 12.18 12.11 7.29
N PRO A 225 11.86 10.92 6.75
CA PRO A 225 12.22 9.64 7.35
C PRO A 225 13.74 9.54 7.54
N ARG A 226 14.16 8.99 8.69
CA ARG A 226 15.58 8.76 9.00
C ARG A 226 15.74 7.50 9.85
N VAL A 227 16.89 6.85 9.76
CA VAL A 227 17.24 5.74 10.65
C VAL A 227 18.27 6.20 11.67
N SER A 228 18.11 5.78 12.92
CA SER A 228 19.09 6.01 13.98
C SER A 228 19.42 4.75 14.77
N PHE A 229 20.68 4.64 15.15
CA PHE A 229 21.25 3.59 15.99
C PHE A 229 22.00 4.25 17.15
N LYS A 230 21.59 3.97 18.39
CA LYS A 230 22.20 4.57 19.59
C LYS A 230 23.60 4.01 19.89
N GLN A 231 23.82 2.74 19.58
CA GLN A 231 25.05 2.00 19.94
C GLN A 231 26.02 1.80 18.77
N LEU A 232 25.68 2.28 17.57
CA LEU A 232 26.52 2.13 16.38
C LEU A 232 27.17 3.47 15.98
N PRO A 233 28.30 3.43 15.24
CA PRO A 233 28.92 4.63 14.70
C PRO A 233 27.94 5.50 13.89
N LYS A 234 28.12 6.83 13.95
CA LYS A 234 27.25 7.82 13.31
C LYS A 234 27.02 7.60 11.80
N LYS A 235 27.94 6.93 11.10
CA LYS A 235 27.80 6.59 9.68
C LYS A 235 26.54 5.77 9.36
N TYR A 236 26.03 5.01 10.34
CA TYR A 236 24.80 4.23 10.18
C TYR A 236 23.53 5.05 10.41
N ASN A 237 23.65 6.28 10.92
CA ASN A 237 22.51 7.18 11.10
C ASN A 237 22.25 7.91 9.79
N ILE A 238 21.26 7.43 9.05
CA ILE A 238 20.93 7.92 7.71
C ILE A 238 19.76 8.90 7.79
N LYS A 239 19.97 10.12 7.30
CA LYS A 239 18.90 11.12 7.10
C LYS A 239 18.33 10.98 5.70
N ASN A 240 17.16 11.56 5.44
CA ASN A 240 16.51 11.51 4.13
C ASN A 240 16.47 10.07 3.57
N LEU A 241 16.07 9.15 4.45
CA LEU A 241 16.08 7.71 4.20
C LEU A 241 15.21 7.42 2.99
N MET A 242 15.83 6.85 1.96
CA MET A 242 15.15 6.47 0.73
C MET A 242 14.86 4.97 0.68
N GLU A 243 15.79 4.13 1.14
CA GLU A 243 15.70 2.68 0.98
C GLU A 243 16.31 1.91 2.16
N ILE A 244 15.66 0.80 2.53
CA ILE A 244 16.26 -0.31 3.27
C ILE A 244 16.00 -1.62 2.50
N SER A 245 17.04 -2.36 2.16
CA SER A 245 16.91 -3.60 1.37
C SER A 245 17.85 -4.70 1.82
N LEU A 246 17.42 -5.95 1.61
CA LEU A 246 18.29 -7.12 1.77
C LEU A 246 19.35 -7.10 0.68
N LYS A 247 20.63 -7.17 1.07
CA LYS A 247 21.73 -7.22 0.11
C LYS A 247 21.71 -8.56 -0.62
N LYS A 248 21.62 -8.52 -1.94
CA LYS A 248 21.70 -9.69 -2.83
C LYS A 248 23.08 -10.35 -2.72
#